data_AF-A0A9N8WIS4-F1
#
_entry.id   AF-A0A9N8WIS4-F1
#
_cell.length_a   1.000
_cell.length_b   1.000
_cell.length_c   1.000
_cell.angle_alpha   90.00
_cell.angle_beta   90.00
_cell.angle_gamma   90.00
#
_symmetry.space_group_name_H-M   'P 1'
#
loop_
_entity.id
_entity.type
_entity.pdbx_description
1 polymer ?
#
loop_
_entity_poly.entity_id
_entity_poly.type
_entity_poly.pdbx_seq_one_letter_code
_entity_poly.pdbx_strand_id
1 'polypeptide(L)'
;MVCFYYFLVSTLRIESRNTLIGHQVTVELKNDLAITGILSSVDQFLNIKLDDIRVVDDTKYPHMMAVKNCFIRGSVVRYVQLPASAVDTALLQDAARREAQTPTTAAAHTMNR
;
A
#
# COMPACT_ATOMS: atom_id res chain seq x y z
N MET A 1 -11.55 2.63 -12.67
CA MET A 1 -10.68 1.75 -11.84
C MET A 1 -9.25 2.25 -11.67
N VAL A 2 -8.72 3.12 -12.55
CA VAL A 2 -7.37 3.70 -12.44
C VAL A 2 -7.27 4.79 -11.36
N CYS A 3 -8.31 5.62 -11.20
CA CYS A 3 -8.37 6.68 -10.17
C CYS A 3 -8.26 6.18 -8.72
N PHE A 4 -8.89 5.04 -8.39
CA PHE A 4 -8.80 4.46 -7.04
C PHE A 4 -7.43 3.86 -6.74
N TYR A 5 -6.76 3.30 -7.76
CA TYR A 5 -5.39 2.83 -7.64
C TYR A 5 -4.44 4.01 -7.43
N TYR A 6 -4.65 5.12 -8.14
CA TYR A 6 -3.92 6.37 -7.89
C TYR A 6 -4.17 6.93 -6.49
N PHE A 7 -5.42 6.93 -6.01
CA PHE A 7 -5.74 7.43 -4.67
C PHE A 7 -5.06 6.59 -3.56
N LEU A 8 -5.06 5.26 -3.70
CA LEU A 8 -4.38 4.35 -2.79
C LEU A 8 -2.85 4.48 -2.88
N VAL A 9 -2.29 4.60 -4.09
CA VAL A 9 -0.85 4.78 -4.32
C VAL A 9 -0.38 6.14 -3.82
N SER A 10 -1.12 7.22 -4.04
CA SER A 10 -0.79 8.54 -3.48
C SER A 10 -0.90 8.54 -1.97
N THR A 11 -1.95 7.95 -1.38
CA THR A 11 -2.08 7.80 0.08
C THR A 11 -0.91 7.02 0.66
N LEU A 12 -0.62 5.83 0.11
CA LEU A 12 0.50 5.03 0.59
C LEU A 12 1.83 5.75 0.33
N ARG A 13 2.07 6.36 -0.82
CA ARG A 13 3.34 7.05 -1.14
C ARG A 13 3.57 8.31 -0.30
N ILE A 14 2.50 9.01 0.09
CA ILE A 14 2.56 10.22 0.92
C ILE A 14 2.71 9.88 2.41
N GLU A 15 1.99 8.89 2.93
CA GLU A 15 2.06 8.47 4.35
C GLU A 15 3.16 7.43 4.63
N SER A 16 3.57 6.62 3.65
CA SER A 16 4.49 5.47 3.86
C SER A 16 5.85 5.83 4.41
N ARG A 17 6.24 7.12 4.47
CA ARG A 17 7.59 7.42 4.91
C ARG A 17 7.84 7.06 6.37
N ASN A 18 6.82 6.97 7.25
CA ASN A 18 6.92 6.31 8.58
C ASN A 18 5.59 6.22 9.36
N THR A 19 4.51 6.92 8.97
CA THR A 19 3.36 7.12 9.89
C THR A 19 2.49 5.90 10.10
N LEU A 20 2.41 5.01 9.10
CA LEU A 20 1.60 3.78 9.17
C LEU A 20 2.37 2.56 9.70
N ILE A 21 3.69 2.66 9.87
CA ILE A 21 4.51 1.55 10.40
C ILE A 21 4.06 1.24 11.83
N GLY A 22 3.91 -0.05 12.14
CA GLY A 22 3.42 -0.55 13.43
C GLY A 22 1.90 -0.64 13.56
N HIS A 23 1.13 -0.17 12.56
CA HIS A 23 -0.33 -0.29 12.57
C HIS A 23 -0.78 -1.60 11.90
N GLN A 24 -1.92 -2.12 12.38
CA GLN A 24 -2.59 -3.24 11.73
C GLN A 24 -3.25 -2.79 10.43
N VAL A 25 -2.97 -3.49 9.34
CA VAL A 25 -3.51 -3.22 8.00
C VAL A 25 -4.00 -4.52 7.36
N THR A 26 -4.95 -4.41 6.44
CA THR A 26 -5.40 -5.55 5.63
C THR A 26 -5.05 -5.31 4.17
N VAL A 27 -4.26 -6.20 3.59
CA VAL A 27 -3.84 -6.14 2.19
C VAL A 27 -4.64 -7.16 1.39
N GLU A 28 -5.41 -6.67 0.41
CA GLU A 28 -6.14 -7.48 -0.56
C GLU A 28 -5.34 -7.57 -1.86
N LEU A 29 -5.12 -8.79 -2.32
CA LEU A 29 -4.38 -9.09 -3.54
C LEU A 29 -5.31 -9.22 -4.74
N LYS A 30 -4.73 -9.16 -5.95
CA LYS A 30 -5.48 -9.27 -7.22
C LYS A 30 -6.19 -10.62 -7.41
N ASN A 31 -5.79 -11.66 -6.67
CA ASN A 31 -6.41 -12.98 -6.64
C ASN A 31 -7.46 -13.12 -5.52
N ASP A 32 -7.92 -12.00 -4.96
CA ASP A 32 -8.92 -11.92 -3.88
C ASP A 32 -8.45 -12.52 -2.54
N LEU A 33 -7.16 -12.83 -2.39
CA LEU A 33 -6.57 -13.19 -1.09
C LEU A 33 -6.43 -11.94 -0.22
N ALA A 34 -6.94 -11.98 1.00
CA ALA A 34 -6.81 -10.92 1.99
C ALA A 34 -5.94 -11.36 3.17
N ILE A 35 -4.92 -10.56 3.49
CA ILE A 35 -3.94 -10.80 4.55
C ILE A 35 -3.95 -9.61 5.50
N THR A 36 -4.25 -9.85 6.76
CA THR A 36 -4.15 -8.84 7.82
C THR A 36 -2.82 -9.01 8.55
N GLY A 37 -2.17 -7.92 8.93
CA GLY A 37 -0.93 -7.98 9.71
C GLY A 37 -0.45 -6.59 10.13
N ILE A 38 0.65 -6.54 10.88
CA ILE A 38 1.29 -5.29 11.30
C ILE A 38 2.22 -4.80 10.20
N LEU A 39 2.06 -3.56 9.74
CA LEU A 39 2.92 -2.97 8.73
C LEU A 39 4.33 -2.74 9.28
N SER A 40 5.29 -3.49 8.74
CA SER A 40 6.70 -3.44 9.15
C SER A 40 7.50 -2.45 8.30
N SER A 41 7.31 -2.50 6.98
CA SER A 41 7.95 -1.56 6.05
C SER A 41 7.25 -1.50 4.70
N VAL A 42 7.46 -0.38 3.99
CA VAL A 42 7.04 -0.16 2.60
C VAL A 42 8.23 0.43 1.83
N ASP A 43 8.48 -0.06 0.62
CA ASP A 43 9.52 0.48 -0.25
C ASP A 43 8.97 1.39 -1.38
N GLN A 44 9.85 1.96 -2.19
CA GLN A 44 9.48 2.84 -3.31
C GLN A 44 8.69 2.14 -4.43
N PHE A 45 8.74 0.80 -4.49
CA PHE A 45 7.95 -0.01 -5.42
C PHE A 45 6.62 -0.46 -4.79
N LEU A 46 6.33 0.05 -3.59
CA LEU A 46 5.17 -0.30 -2.77
C LEU A 46 5.16 -1.79 -2.42
N ASN A 47 6.32 -2.43 -2.34
CA ASN A 47 6.42 -3.74 -1.73
C ASN A 47 6.19 -3.58 -0.22
N ILE A 48 5.39 -4.48 0.35
CA ILE A 48 4.90 -4.38 1.72
C ILE A 48 5.46 -5.55 2.52
N LYS A 49 6.05 -5.25 3.67
CA LYS A 49 6.40 -6.25 4.67
C LYS A 49 5.38 -6.19 5.81
N LEU A 50 4.74 -7.31 6.11
CA LEU A 50 3.85 -7.48 7.25
C LEU A 50 4.46 -8.46 8.26
N ASP A 51 4.32 -8.14 9.54
CA ASP A 51 4.64 -9.02 10.65
C ASP A 51 3.33 -9.42 11.38
N ASP A 52 3.36 -10.55 12.09
CA ASP A 52 2.21 -11.14 12.80
C ASP A 52 0.94 -11.26 11.91
N ILE A 53 1.09 -11.93 10.76
CA ILE A 53 0.02 -12.01 9.78
C ILE A 53 -1.06 -13.04 10.12
N ARG A 54 -2.28 -12.77 9.64
CA ARG A 54 -3.42 -13.68 9.61
C ARG A 54 -4.12 -13.59 8.26
N VAL A 55 -4.44 -14.73 7.68
CA VAL A 55 -5.30 -14.80 6.47
C VAL A 55 -6.75 -14.66 6.90
N VAL A 56 -7.50 -13.79 6.22
CA VAL A 56 -8.90 -13.49 6.57
C VAL A 56 -9.82 -14.70 6.32
N ASP A 57 -9.52 -15.51 5.31
CA ASP A 57 -10.21 -16.78 5.01
C ASP A 57 -9.30 -17.97 5.38
N ASP A 58 -9.19 -18.23 6.67
CA ASP A 58 -8.37 -19.30 7.25
C ASP A 58 -8.87 -20.70 6.89
N THR A 59 -10.18 -20.85 6.66
CA THR A 59 -10.82 -22.10 6.19
C THR A 59 -10.36 -22.55 4.80
N LYS A 60 -10.01 -21.61 3.92
CA LYS A 60 -9.62 -21.89 2.54
C LYS A 60 -8.12 -22.07 2.35
N TYR A 61 -7.30 -21.57 3.28
CA TYR A 61 -5.83 -21.58 3.19
C TYR A 61 -5.15 -22.06 4.50
N PRO A 62 -5.36 -23.32 4.90
CA PRO A 62 -4.83 -23.86 6.17
C PRO A 62 -3.29 -23.86 6.23
N HIS A 63 -2.61 -23.89 5.09
CA HIS A 63 -1.15 -23.85 4.99
C HIS A 63 -0.54 -22.48 5.32
N MET A 64 -1.33 -21.39 5.31
CA MET A 64 -0.83 -20.06 5.66
C MET A 64 -0.81 -19.78 7.16
N MET A 65 -1.38 -20.67 7.99
CA MET A 65 -1.40 -20.50 9.46
C MET A 65 0.00 -20.55 10.11
N ALA A 66 1.00 -21.15 9.44
CA ALA A 66 2.36 -21.24 9.95
C ALA A 66 3.22 -20.01 9.62
N VAL A 67 2.75 -19.13 8.74
CA VAL A 67 3.52 -17.98 8.27
C VAL A 67 3.24 -16.80 9.18
N LYS A 68 4.26 -16.34 9.91
CA LYS A 68 4.13 -15.17 10.80
C LYS A 68 4.47 -13.85 10.13
N ASN A 69 5.33 -13.87 9.12
CA ASN A 69 5.79 -12.66 8.44
C ASN A 69 5.63 -12.85 6.93
N CYS A 70 5.17 -11.81 6.24
CA CYS A 70 4.88 -11.86 4.82
C CYS A 70 5.55 -10.70 4.09
N PHE A 71 6.14 -10.99 2.93
CA PHE A 71 6.62 -9.97 1.99
C PHE A 71 5.79 -10.04 0.71
N ILE A 72 5.10 -8.95 0.41
CA ILE A 72 4.15 -8.84 -0.69
C ILE A 72 4.72 -7.87 -1.72
N ARG A 73 4.80 -8.31 -2.97
CA ARG A 73 5.22 -7.46 -4.07
C ARG A 73 4.13 -6.44 -4.41
N GLY A 74 4.45 -5.16 -4.49
CA GLY A 74 3.46 -4.09 -4.71
C GLY A 74 2.64 -4.26 -5.98
N SER A 75 3.20 -4.91 -7.01
CA SER A 75 2.51 -5.15 -8.28
C SER A 75 1.31 -6.10 -8.20
N VAL A 76 1.22 -6.95 -7.16
CA VAL A 76 0.11 -7.91 -6.98
C VAL A 76 -0.97 -7.42 -6.02
N VAL A 77 -0.74 -6.30 -5.34
CA VAL A 77 -1.70 -5.67 -4.43
C VAL A 77 -2.85 -5.06 -5.22
N ARG A 78 -4.07 -5.23 -4.73
CA ARG A 78 -5.27 -4.57 -5.24
C ARG A 78 -5.68 -3.43 -4.31
N TYR A 79 -5.83 -3.72 -3.01
CA TYR A 79 -6.23 -2.75 -1.99
C TYR A 79 -5.43 -2.90 -0.70
N VAL A 80 -5.26 -1.79 0.02
CA VAL A 80 -4.74 -1.77 1.39
C VAL A 80 -5.77 -1.04 2.25
N GLN A 81 -6.37 -1.74 3.19
CA GLN A 81 -7.29 -1.18 4.17
C GLN A 81 -6.48 -0.65 5.35
N LEU A 82 -6.68 0.63 5.67
CA LEU A 82 -6.02 1.33 6.75
C LEU A 82 -7.07 1.71 7.82
N PRO A 83 -6.70 1.72 9.11
CA PRO A 83 -7.59 2.23 10.14
C PRO A 83 -7.78 3.74 9.97
N ALA A 84 -9.03 4.21 10.00
CA ALA A 84 -9.35 5.62 9.78
C ALA A 84 -8.66 6.57 10.78
N SER A 85 -8.36 6.09 11.99
CA SER A 85 -7.63 6.85 13.01
C SER A 85 -6.16 7.09 12.70
N ALA A 86 -5.57 6.29 11.81
CA ALA A 86 -4.17 6.43 11.40
C ALA A 86 -4.01 7.29 10.14
N VAL A 87 -5.13 7.78 9.57
CA VAL A 87 -5.16 8.50 8.31
C VAL A 87 -5.61 9.94 8.53
N ASP A 88 -4.70 10.89 8.34
CA ASP A 88 -5.05 12.31 8.37
C ASP A 88 -5.41 12.79 6.97
N THR A 89 -6.71 12.85 6.70
CA THR A 89 -7.23 13.23 5.38
C THR A 89 -6.88 14.66 4.97
N ALA A 90 -6.66 15.58 5.91
CA ALA A 90 -6.28 16.95 5.59
C ALA A 90 -4.83 17.00 5.09
N LEU A 91 -3.91 16.30 5.77
CA LEU A 91 -2.52 16.17 5.33
C LEU A 91 -2.42 15.46 3.98
N LEU A 92 -3.22 14.42 3.75
CA LEU A 92 -3.28 13.73 2.46
C LEU A 92 -3.75 14.64 1.32
N GLN A 93 -4.78 15.45 1.54
CA GLN A 93 -5.28 16.38 0.53
C GLN A 93 -4.24 17.45 0.18
N ASP A 94 -3.56 18.00 1.19
CA ASP A 94 -2.51 19.00 0.99
C ASP A 94 -1.30 18.42 0.25
N ALA A 95 -0.87 17.22 0.63
CA ALA A 95 0.23 16.54 -0.04
C ALA A 95 -0.11 16.14 -1.48
N ALA A 96 -1.33 15.66 -1.74
CA ALA A 96 -1.79 15.36 -3.10
C ALA A 96 -1.86 16.62 -3.97
N ARG A 97 -2.30 17.76 -3.41
CA ARG A 97 -2.28 19.05 -4.12
C ARG A 97 -0.86 19.47 -4.49
N ARG A 98 0.10 19.30 -3.58
CA ARG A 98 1.53 19.59 -3.85
C ARG A 98 2.10 18.65 -4.90
N GLU A 99 1.81 17.34 -4.81
CA GLU A 99 2.28 16.34 -5.76
C GLU A 99 1.74 16.61 -7.18
N ALA A 100 0.48 17.01 -7.30
CA ALA A 100 -0.14 17.39 -8.58
C ALA A 100 0.44 18.68 -9.19
N GLN A 101 0.98 19.58 -8.36
CA GLN A 101 1.64 20.81 -8.80
C GLN A 101 3.09 20.58 -9.21
N THR A 102 3.76 19.57 -8.66
CA THR A 102 5.03 19.10 -9.20
C THR A 102 4.79 18.49 -10.58
N PRO A 103 5.35 19.07 -11.65
CA PRO A 103 5.24 18.46 -12.96
C PRO A 103 5.90 17.08 -12.90
N THR A 104 5.12 16.04 -13.18
CA THR A 104 5.62 14.69 -13.40
C THR A 104 6.69 14.79 -14.47
N THR A 105 7.95 14.65 -14.07
CA THR A 105 9.11 14.64 -14.97
C THR A 105 9.16 13.29 -15.70
N ALA A 106 8.06 12.92 -16.35
CA ALA A 106 7.89 11.68 -17.12
C ALA A 106 7.73 11.96 -18.63
N ALA A 107 7.71 13.23 -19.05
CA ALA A 107 7.54 13.63 -20.45
C ALA A 107 8.79 14.30 -21.08
N ALA A 108 9.99 14.06 -20.56
CA ALA A 108 11.23 14.72 -21.05
C ALA A 108 12.35 13.76 -21.52
N HIS A 109 12.04 12.51 -21.94
CA HIS A 109 13.06 11.58 -22.44
C HIS A 109 12.80 10.97 -23.84
N THR A 110 12.00 11.61 -24.70
CA THR A 110 11.93 11.15 -26.12
C THR A 110 11.97 12.29 -27.12
N MET A 111 12.71 13.35 -26.81
CA MET A 111 12.98 14.38 -27.82
C MET A 111 14.39 14.94 -27.68
N ASN A 112 15.40 14.10 -27.93
CA ASN A 112 16.57 14.55 -28.69
C ASN A 112 17.44 13.38 -29.19
N ARG A 113 17.65 13.36 -30.51
CA ARG A 113 18.55 12.55 -31.35
C ARG A 113 18.11 11.14 -31.73
#